data_AF-A0A538HGF8-F1
#
_entry.id   AF-A0A538HGF8-F1
#
_cell.length_a   1.000
_cell.length_b   1.000
_cell.length_c   1.000
_cell.angle_alpha   90.00
_cell.angle_beta   90.00
_cell.angle_gamma   90.00
#
_symmetry.space_group_name_H-M   'P 1'
#
loop_
_entity.id
_entity.type
_entity.pdbx_description
1 polymer ?
#
loop_
_entity_poly.entity_id
_entity_poly.type
_entity_poly.pdbx_seq_one_letter_code
_entity_poly.pdbx_strand_id
1 'polypeptide(L)' 'MPAIDRALLRIGSYELGWERELPTAVVINEAVELAREYSTKDSGRFVNALLSRVAEELRPATAAS' A
#
# COMPACT_ATOMS: atom_id res chain seq x y z
N MET A 1 -1.72 13.90 -8.28
CA MET A 1 -1.77 13.01 -7.10
C MET A 1 -1.92 13.88 -5.86
N PRO A 2 -2.99 13.71 -5.07
CA PRO A 2 -3.14 14.33 -3.75
C PRO A 2 -1.92 14.10 -2.84
N ALA A 3 -1.64 15.04 -1.94
CA ALA A 3 -0.49 14.92 -1.04
C ALA A 3 -0.60 13.69 -0.12
N ILE A 4 -1.82 13.37 0.32
CA ILE A 4 -2.13 12.20 1.15
C ILE A 4 -1.85 10.90 0.40
N ASP A 5 -2.33 10.75 -0.85
CA ASP A 5 -2.05 9.56 -1.67
C ASP A 5 -0.54 9.31 -1.78
N ARG A 6 0.25 10.37 -2.02
CA ARG A 6 1.71 10.25 -2.10
C ARG A 6 2.34 9.81 -0.78
N ALA A 7 1.84 10.31 0.35
CA ALA A 7 2.35 9.95 1.67
C ALA A 7 2.04 8.48 1.99
N LEU A 8 0.80 8.05 1.75
CA LEU A 8 0.36 6.66 1.95
C LEU A 8 1.11 5.69 1.04
N LEU A 9 1.35 6.05 -0.23
CA LEU A 9 2.14 5.22 -1.13
C LEU A 9 3.59 5.05 -0.63
N ARG A 10 4.20 6.10 -0.07
CA ARG A 10 5.57 6.02 0.49
C ARG A 10 5.61 5.12 1.72
N ILE A 11 4.68 5.31 2.65
CA ILE A 11 4.60 4.51 3.89
C ILE A 11 4.34 3.05 3.54
N GLY A 12 3.30 2.77 2.74
CA GLY A 12 2.95 1.41 2.34
C GLY A 12 4.07 0.72 1.56
N SER A 13 4.79 1.44 0.67
CA SER A 13 5.93 0.85 -0.05
C SER A 13 7.10 0.53 0.89
N TYR A 14 7.35 1.36 1.90
CA TYR A 14 8.35 1.07 2.93
C TYR A 14 7.98 -0.18 3.73
N GLU A 15 6.75 -0.26 4.23
CA GLU A 15 6.30 -1.42 5.01
C GLU A 15 6.33 -2.71 4.18
N LEU A 16 5.90 -2.65 2.91
CA LEU A 16 5.96 -3.78 1.99
C LEU A 16 7.41 -4.23 1.71
N GLY A 17 8.36 -3.31 1.59
CA GLY A 17 9.75 -3.65 1.26
C GLY A 17 10.60 -4.11 2.45
N TRP A 18 10.35 -3.57 3.64
CA TRP A 18 11.27 -3.72 4.78
C TRP A 18 10.63 -4.35 6.02
N GLU A 19 9.32 -4.21 6.23
CA GLU A 19 8.63 -4.70 7.43
C GLU A 19 7.99 -6.08 7.21
N ARG A 20 8.81 -7.13 7.14
CA ARG A 20 8.37 -8.50 6.76
C ARG A 20 7.37 -9.14 7.72
N GLU A 21 7.31 -8.70 8.98
CA GLU A 21 6.37 -9.21 9.97
C GLU A 21 4.94 -8.69 9.74
N LEU A 22 4.79 -7.56 9.05
CA LEU A 22 3.49 -6.99 8.74
C LEU A 22 2.85 -7.73 7.56
N PRO A 23 1.63 -8.29 7.70
CA PRO A 23 0.95 -8.94 6.58
C PRO A 23 0.66 -7.95 5.44
N THR A 24 0.94 -8.36 4.19
CA THR A 24 0.71 -7.52 3.00
C THR A 24 -0.70 -6.97 2.92
N ALA A 25 -1.70 -7.79 3.25
CA ALA A 25 -3.10 -7.38 3.23
C ALA A 25 -3.42 -6.28 4.24
N VAL A 26 -2.77 -6.30 5.42
CA VAL A 26 -2.98 -5.29 6.46
C VAL A 26 -2.41 -3.95 6.01
N VAL A 27 -1.17 -3.93 5.53
CA VAL A 27 -0.51 -2.71 5.00
C VAL A 27 -1.35 -2.03 3.93
N ILE A 28 -1.87 -2.80 2.96
CA ILE A 28 -2.70 -2.27 1.88
C ILE A 28 -4.04 -1.76 2.43
N ASN A 29 -4.70 -2.52 3.31
CA ASN A 29 -6.01 -2.16 3.83
C ASN A 29 -5.97 -0.84 4.63
N GLU A 30 -5.02 -0.69 5.54
CA GLU A 30 -4.87 0.54 6.34
C GLU A 30 -4.61 1.76 5.46
N ALA A 31 -3.75 1.62 4.44
CA ALA A 31 -3.50 2.70 3.49
C ALA A 31 -4.76 3.08 2.67
N VAL A 32 -5.61 2.10 2.33
CA VAL A 32 -6.86 2.35 1.60
C VAL A 32 -7.89 3.06 2.47
N GLU A 33 -8.04 2.66 3.73
CA GLU A 33 -8.96 3.30 4.67
C GLU A 33 -8.55 4.76 4.94
N LEU A 34 -7.26 5.01 5.19
CA LEU A 34 -6.75 6.38 5.35
C LEU A 34 -6.93 7.23 4.08
N ALA A 35 -6.78 6.65 2.89
CA ALA A 35 -7.02 7.35 1.63
C ALA A 35 -8.51 7.72 1.44
N ARG A 36 -9.44 6.86 1.89
CA ARG A 36 -10.88 7.13 1.86
C ARG A 36 -11.29 8.23 2.82
N GLU A 37 -10.66 8.27 4.00
CA GLU A 37 -10.99 9.23 5.05
C GLU A 37 -10.39 10.61 4.81
N TYR A 38 -9.14 10.68 4.34
CA TYR A 38 -8.37 11.94 4.34
C TYR A 38 -8.06 12.51 2.95
N SER A 39 -8.45 11.84 1.86
CA SER A 39 -8.11 12.26 0.50
C SER A 39 -9.35 12.43 -0.39
N THR A 40 -9.24 12.12 -1.68
CA THR A 40 -10.33 12.30 -2.65
C THR A 40 -11.19 11.04 -2.77
N LYS A 41 -12.39 11.19 -3.37
CA LYS A 41 -13.33 10.08 -3.60
C LYS A 41 -12.72 8.89 -4.35
N ASP A 42 -11.74 9.13 -5.23
CA ASP A 42 -11.08 8.10 -6.02
C ASP A 42 -9.80 7.54 -5.38
N SER A 43 -9.32 8.14 -4.29
CA SER A 43 -8.01 7.86 -3.70
C SER A 43 -7.91 6.45 -3.13
N GLY A 44 -8.95 5.93 -2.46
CA GLY A 44 -8.94 4.57 -1.94
C GLY A 44 -8.71 3.50 -3.02
N ARG A 45 -9.38 3.62 -4.17
CA ARG A 45 -9.18 2.71 -5.31
C ARG A 45 -7.79 2.87 -5.92
N PHE A 46 -7.32 4.11 -6.04
CA PHE A 46 -6.01 4.42 -6.60
C PHE A 46 -4.86 3.86 -5.75
N VAL A 47 -4.90 4.07 -4.43
CA VAL A 47 -3.91 3.56 -3.47
C VAL A 47 -3.91 2.03 -3.45
N ASN A 48 -5.09 1.40 -3.43
CA ASN A 48 -5.22 -0.06 -3.46
C ASN A 48 -4.51 -0.67 -4.70
N ALA A 49 -4.78 -0.10 -5.88
CA ALA A 49 -4.23 -0.61 -7.14
C ALA A 49 -2.70 -0.50 -7.18
N LEU A 50 -2.15 0.64 -6.74
CA LEU A 50 -0.70 0.85 -6.75
C LEU A 50 0.03 0.02 -5.69
N LEU A 51 -0.45 -0.01 -4.45
CA LEU A 51 0.21 -0.81 -3.41
C LEU A 51 0.11 -2.31 -3.67
N SER A 52 -0.99 -2.80 -4.28
CA SER A 52 -1.07 -4.19 -4.74
C SER A 52 0.03 -4.51 -5.75
N ARG A 53 0.26 -3.63 -6.74
CA ARG A 53 1.31 -3.82 -7.73
C ARG A 53 2.70 -3.76 -7.11
N VAL A 54 2.94 -2.84 -6.18
CA VAL A 54 4.21 -2.75 -5.43
C VAL A 54 4.43 -4.00 -4.59
N ALA A 55 3.39 -4.53 -3.95
CA ALA A 55 3.50 -5.76 -3.15
C ALA A 55 3.90 -6.97 -3.99
N GLU A 56 3.38 -7.12 -5.21
CA GLU A 56 3.80 -8.19 -6.12
C GLU A 56 5.29 -8.13 -6.47
N GLU A 57 5.85 -6.93 -6.58
CA GLU A 57 7.27 -6.74 -6.88
C GLU A 57 8.17 -6.96 -5.66
N LEU A 58 7.77 -6.46 -4.49
CA LEU A 58 8.58 -6.49 -3.27
C LEU A 58 8.43 -7.78 -2.47
N ARG A 59 7.29 -8.46 -2.60
CA ARG A 59 6.95 -9.70 -1.88
C ARG A 59 6.44 -10.76 -2.86
N PRO A 60 7.27 -11.21 -3.82
CA PRO A 60 6.88 -12.27 -4.73
C PRO A 60 6.56 -13.55 -3.95
N ALA A 61 5.45 -14.21 -4.29
CA ALA A 61 4.97 -15.43 -3.63
C ALA A 61 6.02 -16.57 -3.58
N THR A 62 7.04 -16.50 -4.45
CA THR A 62 8.08 -17.50 -4.65
C THR A 62 9.38 -17.24 -3.87
N ALA A 63 9.50 -16.13 -3.13
CA ALA A 63 10.72 -15.83 -2.34
C ALA A 63 10.73 -16.43 -0.92
N ALA A 64 9.65 -17.13 -0.54
CA ALA A 64 9.59 -17.98 0.63
C ALA A 64 9.77 -19.44 0.19
N SER A 65 11.00 -19.84 -0.10
CA SER A 65 11.40 -21.23 -0.35
C SER A 65 12.74 -21.46 0.34
#